data_AF-A0AAD4EST7-F1
#
_entry.id   AF-A0AAD4EST7-F1
#
_cell.length_a   1.000
_cell.length_b   1.000
_cell.length_c   1.000
_cell.angle_alpha   90.00
_cell.angle_beta   90.00
_cell.angle_gamma   90.00
#
_symmetry.space_group_name_H-M   'P 1'
#
loop_
_entity.id
_entity.type
_entity.pdbx_description
1 polymer ?
#
loop_
_entity_poly.entity_id
_entity_poly.type
_entity_poly.pdbx_seq_one_letter_code
_entity_poly.pdbx_strand_id
1 'polypeptide(L)'
;MVADPKGASSYYQYLYGLLERDLSFGARGAHYDPHGEFDTAYFCNDYHYEVALMPTTGYGLAYLTLFQHIGLIFPYNPSSRESWDEMAASFERMRSRCPDENLPFLATMIASVADMKGPRAVSHEEGLAFASQRGCRFVTFSPSSGRGVGDAVGLLVELAYVARHQFPATPPGPPYQNSPLSPADKENIRKRAHRALRPDRYNGIDELVLVTLRAPSQPASPALVEAVEKFTLAMSDQQLVTGLAQVIVATAMASGAGDMDASWSAYSYAVAVSLALFAALTHVSSLTILREHLRSRKKLRLLRVAAIVVFIALLLFGVVSGLSRQILSRPAYTVRCALSQPLPPGSWDAVIISQVLICLVLISAVAQRFWHLFGLDETAPFGPRVAWYSRRLLVEFLFTIIPPYVDE
;
A
#
# COMPACT_ATOMS: atom_id res chain seq x y z
N MET A 1 9.33 11.63 -2.08
CA MET A 1 8.13 11.26 -2.86
C MET A 1 7.94 12.24 -4.01
N VAL A 2 7.52 11.76 -5.17
CA VAL A 2 7.28 12.61 -6.36
C VAL A 2 5.78 12.62 -6.69
N ALA A 3 5.16 13.80 -6.63
CA ALA A 3 3.76 14.05 -6.96
C ALA A 3 3.55 14.11 -8.47
N ASP A 4 2.50 13.52 -9.04
CA ASP A 4 2.29 13.45 -10.51
C ASP A 4 1.10 14.29 -11.01
N PRO A 5 1.33 15.35 -11.81
CA PRO A 5 0.31 15.96 -12.65
C PRO A 5 0.16 15.20 -13.98
N LYS A 6 -1.08 14.97 -14.44
CA LYS A 6 -1.34 14.27 -15.71
C LYS A 6 -0.51 14.86 -16.86
N GLY A 7 0.08 13.95 -17.65
CA GLY A 7 0.94 14.29 -18.79
C GLY A 7 2.44 14.25 -18.52
N ALA A 8 2.88 14.09 -17.26
CA ALA A 8 4.28 13.86 -16.92
C ALA A 8 4.66 12.37 -16.80
N SER A 9 3.69 11.44 -16.85
CA SER A 9 3.87 10.00 -16.57
C SER A 9 4.97 9.29 -17.37
N SER A 10 5.22 9.67 -18.64
CA SER A 10 6.30 9.11 -19.46
C SER A 10 7.69 9.56 -19.02
N TYR A 11 7.82 10.72 -18.38
CA TYR A 11 9.09 11.25 -17.90
C TYR A 11 9.57 10.60 -16.60
N TYR A 12 8.66 10.01 -15.81
CA TYR A 12 9.03 9.29 -14.59
C TYR A 12 9.83 8.04 -14.89
N GLN A 13 9.31 7.16 -15.76
CA GLN A 13 10.03 5.95 -16.16
C GLN A 13 11.43 6.28 -16.70
N TYR A 14 11.58 7.45 -17.34
CA TYR A 14 12.84 7.93 -17.87
C TYR A 14 13.76 8.55 -16.79
N LEU A 15 13.23 9.36 -15.87
CA LEU A 15 13.96 9.92 -14.71
C LEU A 15 14.51 8.81 -13.80
N TYR A 16 13.69 7.78 -13.54
CA TYR A 16 14.10 6.57 -12.83
C TYR A 16 15.25 5.86 -13.55
N GLY A 17 15.13 5.65 -14.87
CA GLY A 17 16.19 5.01 -15.66
C GLY A 17 17.51 5.80 -15.77
N LEU A 18 17.50 7.12 -15.55
CA LEU A 18 18.73 7.93 -15.55
C LEU A 18 19.41 8.04 -14.21
N LEU A 19 18.62 8.16 -13.14
CA LEU A 19 19.13 8.00 -11.79
C LEU A 19 19.86 6.66 -11.72
N GLU A 20 19.24 5.60 -12.22
CA GLU A 20 19.82 4.27 -12.35
C GLU A 20 21.12 4.26 -13.21
N ARG A 21 21.15 4.98 -14.34
CA ARG A 21 22.33 5.05 -15.23
C ARG A 21 23.51 5.84 -14.66
N ASP A 22 23.26 7.02 -14.08
CA ASP A 22 24.31 7.87 -13.53
C ASP A 22 24.87 7.27 -12.22
N LEU A 23 24.07 6.51 -11.48
CA LEU A 23 24.49 5.79 -10.27
C LEU A 23 25.28 4.50 -10.58
N SER A 24 24.95 3.78 -11.65
CA SER A 24 25.69 2.58 -12.08
C SER A 24 27.05 2.88 -12.72
N PHE A 25 27.30 4.11 -13.19
CA PHE A 25 28.62 4.53 -13.67
C PHE A 25 29.64 4.84 -12.54
N GLY A 26 29.16 5.05 -11.30
CA GLY A 26 30.03 5.30 -10.14
C GLY A 26 30.63 4.04 -9.51
N ALA A 27 30.00 2.88 -9.68
CA ALA A 27 30.45 1.60 -9.14
C ALA A 27 30.94 0.69 -10.28
N ARG A 28 32.27 0.51 -10.39
CA ARG A 28 32.88 -0.40 -11.36
C ARG A 28 32.29 -1.81 -11.26
N GLY A 29 31.47 -2.20 -12.22
CA GLY A 29 31.25 -3.60 -12.60
C GLY A 29 30.08 -4.36 -11.96
N ALA A 30 29.03 -3.69 -11.47
CA ALA A 30 27.84 -4.41 -11.00
C ALA A 30 26.88 -4.73 -12.16
N HIS A 31 26.56 -6.02 -12.32
CA HIS A 31 25.52 -6.51 -13.24
C HIS A 31 24.13 -6.05 -12.77
N TYR A 32 23.30 -5.66 -13.73
CA TYR A 32 21.90 -5.24 -13.60
C TYR A 32 21.04 -6.25 -12.82
N ASP A 33 20.38 -5.78 -11.74
CA ASP A 33 19.29 -6.48 -11.06
C ASP A 33 18.05 -5.55 -10.97
N PRO A 34 16.99 -5.79 -11.74
CA PRO A 34 15.76 -5.00 -11.73
C PRO A 34 14.83 -5.26 -10.52
N HIS A 35 15.29 -6.01 -9.52
CA HIS A 35 14.52 -6.39 -8.34
C HIS A 35 15.06 -5.83 -7.01
N GLY A 36 16.19 -5.12 -6.99
CA GLY A 36 16.71 -4.49 -5.77
C GLY A 36 15.90 -3.25 -5.36
N GLU A 37 15.48 -3.16 -4.11
CA GLU A 37 15.01 -1.89 -3.52
C GLU A 37 16.15 -0.85 -3.59
N PHE A 38 15.79 0.37 -3.96
CA PHE A 38 16.70 1.37 -4.50
C PHE A 38 17.39 2.18 -3.39
N ASP A 39 18.36 1.57 -2.71
CA ASP A 39 19.13 2.24 -1.67
C ASP A 39 20.38 2.87 -2.28
N THR A 40 20.29 4.16 -2.58
CA THR A 40 21.46 4.93 -3.01
C THR A 40 21.97 5.77 -1.86
N ALA A 41 23.17 5.40 -1.43
CA ALA A 41 24.08 6.11 -0.54
C ALA A 41 24.34 7.56 -1.01
N TYR A 42 23.75 8.55 -0.35
CA TYR A 42 24.08 9.96 -0.56
C TYR A 42 24.89 10.49 0.63
N PHE A 43 26.05 11.08 0.36
CA PHE A 43 26.91 11.65 1.39
C PHE A 43 26.67 13.16 1.50
N CYS A 44 26.25 13.64 2.67
CA CYS A 44 26.07 15.06 2.95
C CYS A 44 26.56 15.39 4.37
N ASN A 45 27.54 16.30 4.49
CA ASN A 45 28.13 16.75 5.78
C ASN A 45 28.52 15.60 6.73
N ASP A 46 29.25 14.61 6.22
CA ASP A 46 29.69 13.39 6.94
C ASP A 46 28.59 12.39 7.32
N TYR A 47 27.35 12.61 6.88
CA TYR A 47 26.24 11.67 7.07
C TYR A 47 25.94 10.91 5.79
N HIS A 48 25.56 9.64 5.97
CA HIS A 48 25.05 8.76 4.94
C HIS A 48 23.53 8.84 4.92
N TYR A 49 22.96 9.11 3.74
CA TYR A 49 21.53 9.17 3.51
C TYR A 49 21.13 8.07 2.53
N GLU A 50 20.09 7.35 2.90
CA GLU A 50 19.38 6.46 2.00
C GLU A 50 18.20 7.22 1.41
N VAL A 51 18.15 7.32 0.08
CA VAL A 51 17.16 8.14 -0.61
C VAL A 51 16.20 7.26 -1.39
N ALA A 52 15.03 6.99 -0.79
CA ALA A 52 13.94 6.28 -1.47
C ALA A 52 13.00 7.25 -2.22
N LEU A 53 12.98 7.15 -3.55
CA LEU A 53 12.02 7.88 -4.39
C LEU A 53 10.79 7.03 -4.68
N MET A 54 9.66 7.35 -4.04
CA MET A 54 8.38 6.70 -4.31
C MET A 54 7.48 7.58 -5.20
N PRO A 55 6.91 7.04 -6.29
CA PRO A 55 5.94 7.75 -7.11
C PRO A 55 4.58 7.76 -6.41
N THR A 56 3.90 8.91 -6.40
CA THR A 56 2.52 8.93 -5.93
C THR A 56 1.59 8.55 -7.07
N THR A 57 1.24 7.26 -7.20
CA THR A 57 0.02 6.89 -7.91
C THR A 57 -1.19 7.28 -7.06
N GLY A 58 -2.43 7.28 -7.59
CA GLY A 58 -3.62 7.80 -6.89
C GLY A 58 -3.87 7.26 -5.46
N TYR A 59 -3.21 6.18 -5.04
CA TYR A 59 -3.22 5.62 -3.69
C TYR A 59 -2.21 6.28 -2.71
N GLY A 60 -1.19 6.98 -3.21
CA GLY A 60 -0.08 7.56 -2.44
C GLY A 60 -0.45 8.76 -1.58
N LEU A 61 -1.54 9.47 -1.89
CA LEU A 61 -2.01 10.59 -1.06
C LEU A 61 -2.41 10.16 0.36
N ALA A 62 -2.88 8.91 0.54
CA ALA A 62 -3.17 8.36 1.87
C ALA A 62 -1.87 8.07 2.65
N TYR A 63 -0.82 7.58 1.96
CA TYR A 63 0.49 7.33 2.58
C TYR A 63 1.16 8.62 3.07
N LEU A 64 0.96 9.75 2.39
CA LEU A 64 1.48 11.05 2.84
C LEU A 64 0.97 11.49 4.21
N THR A 65 -0.17 10.96 4.67
CA THR A 65 -0.70 11.27 6.01
C THR A 65 -0.03 10.46 7.13
N LEU A 66 0.69 9.39 6.79
CA LEU A 66 1.32 8.49 7.76
C LEU A 66 2.76 8.85 8.08
N PHE A 67 3.45 9.59 7.21
CA PHE A 67 4.86 9.92 7.38
C PHE A 67 5.04 11.43 7.61
N GLN A 68 5.55 11.82 8.79
CA GLN A 68 5.73 13.21 9.18
C GLN A 68 7.06 13.84 8.68
N HIS A 69 7.80 13.16 7.81
CA HIS A 69 9.18 13.53 7.48
C HIS A 69 9.54 13.26 6.01
N ILE A 70 8.65 13.58 5.07
CA ILE A 70 8.88 13.29 3.64
C ILE A 70 9.24 14.57 2.86
N GLY A 71 10.21 14.45 1.96
CA GLY A 71 10.46 15.44 0.90
C GLY A 71 9.52 15.23 -0.29
N LEU A 72 8.89 16.30 -0.77
CA LEU A 72 7.98 16.29 -1.92
C LEU A 72 8.61 16.97 -3.14
N ILE A 73 8.55 16.30 -4.29
CA ILE A 73 8.91 16.87 -5.59
C ILE A 73 7.64 16.99 -6.42
N PHE A 74 7.38 18.19 -6.94
CA PHE A 74 6.29 18.52 -7.87
C PHE A 74 6.89 18.83 -9.24
N PRO A 75 7.07 17.83 -10.12
CA PRO A 75 7.55 18.02 -11.46
C PRO A 75 6.47 18.57 -12.39
N TYR A 76 6.88 19.31 -13.41
CA TYR A 76 6.03 19.72 -14.52
C TYR A 76 6.85 19.78 -15.80
N ASN A 77 6.19 19.66 -16.95
CA ASN A 77 6.82 19.87 -18.26
C ASN A 77 6.70 21.36 -18.65
N PRO A 78 7.80 22.14 -18.74
CA PRO A 78 7.73 23.56 -19.07
C PRO A 78 7.27 23.84 -20.50
N SER A 79 7.25 22.84 -21.39
CA SER A 79 6.64 22.96 -22.73
C SER A 79 5.12 22.79 -22.72
N SER A 80 4.52 22.40 -21.58
CA SER A 80 3.09 22.19 -21.41
C SER A 80 2.52 23.09 -20.32
N ARG A 81 1.72 24.08 -20.72
CA ARG A 81 1.00 24.95 -19.77
C ARG A 81 0.02 24.16 -18.89
N GLU A 82 -0.63 23.15 -19.46
CA GLU A 82 -1.54 22.26 -18.74
C GLU A 82 -0.83 21.50 -17.62
N SER A 83 0.36 20.94 -17.90
CA SER A 83 1.17 20.25 -16.88
C SER A 83 1.56 21.17 -15.72
N TRP A 84 1.87 22.44 -16.03
CA TRP A 84 2.14 23.45 -15.02
C TRP A 84 0.91 23.81 -14.17
N ASP A 85 -0.22 24.07 -14.81
CA ASP A 85 -1.46 24.44 -14.12
C ASP A 85 -1.93 23.33 -13.18
N GLU A 86 -1.80 22.05 -13.59
CA GLU A 86 -2.13 20.91 -12.75
C GLU A 86 -1.15 20.71 -11.59
N MET A 87 0.15 20.90 -11.84
CA MET A 87 1.17 20.88 -10.80
C MET A 87 0.86 21.94 -9.73
N ALA A 88 0.61 23.18 -10.17
CA ALA A 88 0.28 24.30 -9.29
C ALA A 88 -1.01 24.03 -8.50
N ALA A 89 -2.07 23.54 -9.16
CA ALA A 89 -3.32 23.18 -8.50
C ALA A 89 -3.15 22.05 -7.47
N SER A 90 -2.30 21.06 -7.77
CA SER A 90 -2.01 19.94 -6.87
C SER A 90 -1.21 20.39 -5.65
N PHE A 91 -0.23 21.27 -5.86
CA PHE A 91 0.51 21.91 -4.78
C PHE A 91 -0.43 22.70 -3.85
N GLU A 92 -1.30 23.56 -4.41
CA GLU A 92 -2.21 24.37 -3.60
C GLU A 92 -3.26 23.52 -2.86
N ARG A 93 -3.77 22.46 -3.51
CA ARG A 93 -4.68 21.51 -2.86
C ARG A 93 -4.00 20.84 -1.66
N MET A 94 -2.73 20.45 -1.79
CA MET A 94 -1.96 19.87 -0.70
C MET A 94 -1.74 20.91 0.41
N ARG A 95 -1.28 22.11 0.08
CA ARG A 95 -1.06 23.21 1.03
C ARG A 95 -2.33 23.58 1.80
N SER A 96 -3.48 23.65 1.14
CA SER A 96 -4.78 23.97 1.76
C SER A 96 -5.24 22.97 2.83
N ARG A 97 -4.69 21.74 2.84
CA ARG A 97 -5.01 20.71 3.84
C ARG A 97 -4.20 20.84 5.12
N CYS A 98 -3.22 21.74 5.14
CA CYS A 98 -2.37 22.02 6.30
C CYS A 98 -2.81 23.36 6.91
N PRO A 99 -3.60 23.34 8.01
CA PRO A 99 -4.21 24.54 8.58
C PRO A 99 -3.23 25.51 9.24
N ASP A 100 -2.04 25.03 9.62
CA ASP A 100 -0.92 25.84 10.09
C ASP A 100 0.14 25.86 8.98
N GLU A 101 0.81 26.99 8.75
CA GLU A 101 1.90 27.12 7.74
C GLU A 101 3.06 26.13 7.93
N ASN A 102 3.02 25.33 9.00
CA ASN A 102 3.81 24.14 9.21
C ASN A 102 3.30 23.00 8.32
N LEU A 103 3.75 22.99 7.06
CA LEU A 103 3.63 21.82 6.21
C LEU A 103 4.30 20.63 6.93
N PRO A 104 3.66 19.44 7.01
CA PRO A 104 4.24 18.23 7.62
C PRO A 104 5.36 17.61 6.76
N PHE A 105 5.91 18.37 5.82
CA PHE A 105 6.91 17.93 4.85
C PHE A 105 8.22 18.65 5.12
N LEU A 106 9.32 17.90 5.19
CA LEU A 106 10.66 18.44 5.46
C LEU A 106 11.12 19.41 4.37
N ALA A 107 10.73 19.14 3.14
CA ALA A 107 11.22 19.83 1.96
C ALA A 107 10.17 19.76 0.86
N THR A 108 9.92 20.89 0.18
CA THR A 108 9.12 20.89 -1.05
C THR A 108 9.90 21.52 -2.19
N MET A 109 9.90 20.84 -3.33
CA MET A 109 10.64 21.21 -4.53
C MET A 109 9.71 21.23 -5.73
N ILE A 110 9.80 22.29 -6.52
CA ILE A 110 9.17 22.40 -7.84
C ILE A 110 10.23 22.06 -8.89
N ALA A 111 9.95 21.10 -9.75
CA ALA A 111 10.91 20.58 -10.72
C ALA A 111 10.45 20.83 -12.16
N SER A 112 11.18 21.66 -12.89
CA SER A 112 10.99 21.80 -14.34
C SER A 112 11.67 20.65 -15.06
N VAL A 113 10.89 19.78 -15.68
CA VAL A 113 11.33 18.58 -16.40
C VAL A 113 11.36 18.85 -17.90
N ALA A 114 12.49 19.30 -18.42
CA ALA A 114 12.64 19.49 -19.86
C ALA A 114 14.04 19.25 -20.38
N ASP A 115 14.07 18.75 -21.60
CA ASP A 115 15.24 18.84 -22.45
C ASP A 115 15.36 20.30 -22.91
N MET A 116 16.56 20.88 -22.81
CA MET A 116 16.77 22.32 -23.05
C MET A 116 16.44 22.80 -24.49
N LYS A 117 15.92 21.92 -25.35
CA LYS A 117 15.63 22.19 -26.76
C LYS A 117 14.11 22.11 -26.98
N GLY A 118 13.45 23.25 -26.95
CA GLY A 118 12.03 23.37 -27.31
C GLY A 118 11.42 24.70 -26.86
N PRO A 119 10.31 25.13 -27.49
CA PRO A 119 9.55 26.27 -27.01
C PRO A 119 8.97 25.96 -25.62
N ARG A 120 9.17 26.88 -24.68
CA ARG A 120 8.63 26.77 -23.31
C ARG A 120 7.30 27.52 -23.22
N ALA A 121 6.28 26.83 -22.76
CA ALA A 121 5.00 27.44 -22.40
C ALA A 121 5.06 28.12 -21.02
N VAL A 122 6.00 27.72 -20.16
CA VAL A 122 6.23 28.27 -18.82
C VAL A 122 7.70 28.68 -18.73
N SER A 123 7.96 29.94 -18.39
CA SER A 123 9.33 30.45 -18.34
C SER A 123 10.06 29.95 -17.07
N HIS A 124 11.39 30.02 -17.08
CA HIS A 124 12.18 29.65 -15.90
C HIS A 124 11.90 30.61 -14.73
N GLU A 125 11.74 31.90 -15.05
CA GLU A 125 11.43 32.96 -14.10
C GLU A 125 10.05 32.77 -13.47
N GLU A 126 9.05 32.32 -14.24
CA GLU A 126 7.71 31.99 -13.73
C GLU A 126 7.77 30.83 -12.72
N GLY A 127 8.47 29.75 -13.08
CA GLY A 127 8.70 28.60 -12.20
C GLY A 127 9.42 28.97 -10.89
N LEU A 128 10.49 29.76 -11.01
CA LEU A 128 11.29 30.23 -9.88
C LEU A 128 10.50 31.19 -8.97
N ALA A 129 9.74 32.12 -9.55
CA ALA A 129 8.91 33.05 -8.81
C ALA A 129 7.81 32.32 -8.03
N PHE A 130 7.14 31.34 -8.65
CA PHE A 130 6.14 30.51 -7.99
C PHE A 130 6.71 29.77 -6.78
N ALA A 131 7.86 29.10 -6.95
CA ALA A 131 8.51 28.37 -5.88
C ALA A 131 8.96 29.29 -4.74
N SER A 132 9.58 30.43 -5.08
CA SER A 132 10.10 31.41 -4.11
C SER A 132 8.97 32.01 -3.27
N GLN A 133 7.85 32.37 -3.89
CA GLN A 133 6.66 32.90 -3.20
C GLN A 133 6.09 31.90 -2.16
N ARG A 134 6.34 30.60 -2.34
CA ARG A 134 5.79 29.51 -1.52
C ARG A 134 6.82 28.88 -0.58
N GLY A 135 8.02 29.45 -0.49
CA GLY A 135 9.10 28.88 0.32
C GLY A 135 9.60 27.52 -0.20
N CYS A 136 9.36 27.20 -1.48
CA CYS A 136 9.83 25.98 -2.11
C CYS A 136 11.17 26.20 -2.82
N ARG A 137 11.92 25.13 -3.05
CA ARG A 137 13.06 25.17 -3.98
C ARG A 137 12.59 24.95 -5.41
N PHE A 138 13.30 25.57 -6.34
CA PHE A 138 13.10 25.37 -7.77
C PHE A 138 14.33 24.69 -8.36
N VAL A 139 14.11 23.61 -9.12
CA VAL A 139 15.16 22.93 -9.86
C VAL A 139 14.73 22.71 -11.30
N THR A 140 15.69 22.69 -12.21
CA THR A 140 15.48 22.27 -13.59
C THR A 140 16.38 21.09 -13.87
N PHE A 141 15.82 20.01 -14.40
CA PHE A 141 16.61 18.88 -14.85
C PHE A 141 16.11 18.38 -16.20
N SER A 142 17.02 17.78 -16.96
CA SER A 142 16.73 17.12 -18.22
C SER A 142 16.81 15.62 -17.98
N PRO A 143 15.69 14.90 -18.15
CA PRO A 143 15.75 13.47 -18.17
C PRO A 143 16.68 13.00 -19.30
N SER A 144 16.46 13.32 -20.58
CA SER A 144 17.27 12.75 -21.68
C SER A 144 18.79 12.78 -21.48
N SER A 145 19.31 13.83 -20.84
CA SER A 145 20.74 14.00 -20.58
C SER A 145 21.22 13.62 -19.18
N GLY A 146 20.33 13.42 -18.20
CA GLY A 146 20.67 13.27 -16.78
C GLY A 146 21.08 14.58 -16.09
N ARG A 147 21.20 15.68 -16.85
CA ARG A 147 21.69 16.96 -16.32
C ARG A 147 20.75 17.53 -15.28
N GLY A 148 21.30 17.90 -14.12
CA GLY A 148 20.58 18.54 -13.01
C GLY A 148 19.81 17.55 -12.12
N VAL A 149 19.80 16.25 -12.44
CA VAL A 149 19.15 15.23 -11.64
C VAL A 149 19.88 15.03 -10.30
N GLY A 150 21.22 14.91 -10.35
CA GLY A 150 22.05 14.84 -9.13
C GLY A 150 21.91 16.08 -8.26
N ASP A 151 21.90 17.28 -8.87
CA ASP A 151 21.70 18.54 -8.15
C ASP A 151 20.31 18.60 -7.47
N ALA A 152 19.27 18.08 -8.15
CA ALA A 152 17.92 17.99 -7.58
C ALA A 152 17.87 17.05 -6.36
N VAL A 153 18.48 15.87 -6.46
CA VAL A 153 18.52 14.91 -5.34
C VAL A 153 19.35 15.47 -4.19
N GLY A 154 20.54 16.02 -4.48
CA GLY A 154 21.41 16.63 -3.48
C GLY A 154 20.73 17.77 -2.73
N LEU A 155 20.06 18.66 -3.45
CA LEU A 155 19.30 19.75 -2.85
C LEU A 155 18.17 19.23 -1.96
N LEU A 156 17.49 18.14 -2.35
CA LEU A 156 16.45 17.53 -1.51
C LEU A 156 17.05 16.95 -0.21
N VAL A 157 18.20 16.27 -0.30
CA VAL A 157 18.92 15.73 0.86
C VAL A 157 19.39 16.84 1.79
N GLU A 158 19.93 17.93 1.25
CA GLU A 158 20.33 19.11 2.04
C GLU A 158 19.14 19.76 2.75
N LEU A 159 17.98 19.88 2.08
CA LEU A 159 16.78 20.41 2.72
C LEU A 159 16.31 19.50 3.85
N ALA A 160 16.29 18.18 3.61
CA ALA A 160 15.94 17.20 4.64
C ALA A 160 16.93 17.27 5.83
N TYR A 161 18.22 17.43 5.54
CA TYR A 161 19.28 17.63 6.53
C TYR A 161 19.01 18.85 7.42
N VAL A 162 18.75 20.01 6.82
CA VAL A 162 18.50 21.25 7.57
C VAL A 162 17.21 21.14 8.38
N ALA A 163 16.16 20.57 7.78
CA ALA A 163 14.86 20.43 8.41
C ALA A 163 14.87 19.45 9.59
N ARG A 164 15.76 18.44 9.62
CA ARG A 164 15.85 17.46 10.71
C ARG A 164 16.03 18.10 12.09
N HIS A 165 16.67 19.26 12.15
CA HIS A 165 16.94 19.99 13.39
C HIS A 165 15.74 20.82 13.89
N GLN A 166 14.73 21.05 13.04
CA GLN A 166 13.52 21.78 13.41
C GLN A 166 12.53 20.89 14.18
N PHE A 167 12.67 19.58 14.07
CA PHE A 167 11.93 18.64 14.89
C PHE A 167 12.74 18.44 16.17
N PRO A 168 12.15 18.65 17.36
CA PRO A 168 12.82 18.29 18.59
C PRO A 168 13.20 16.83 18.45
N ALA A 169 14.51 16.53 18.58
CA ALA A 169 14.99 15.17 18.60
C ALA A 169 14.04 14.42 19.53
N THR A 170 13.32 13.44 19.00
CA THR A 170 12.44 12.62 19.80
C THR A 170 13.31 12.20 20.98
N PRO A 171 13.00 12.63 22.23
CA PRO A 171 13.85 12.27 23.35
C PRO A 171 14.04 10.76 23.24
N PRO A 172 15.28 10.25 23.33
CA PRO A 172 15.58 8.84 23.08
C PRO A 172 14.45 8.07 23.73
N GLY A 173 13.63 7.44 22.89
CA GLY A 173 12.40 6.81 23.37
C GLY A 173 12.80 5.98 24.58
N PRO A 174 12.03 6.03 25.69
CA PRO A 174 12.43 5.29 26.88
C PRO A 174 12.88 3.91 26.42
N PRO A 175 14.12 3.48 26.77
CA PRO A 175 14.74 2.29 26.18
C PRO A 175 13.68 1.22 26.16
N TYR A 176 13.36 0.69 24.98
CA TYR A 176 12.17 -0.14 24.74
C TYR A 176 12.12 -1.19 25.85
N GLN A 177 11.36 -0.88 26.91
CA GLN A 177 11.41 -1.66 28.12
C GLN A 177 10.47 -2.81 27.81
N ASN A 178 11.04 -3.86 27.26
CA ASN A 178 10.50 -5.22 27.31
C ASN A 178 10.44 -5.72 28.76
N SER A 179 10.18 -4.82 29.73
CA SER A 179 9.76 -5.21 31.06
C SER A 179 8.46 -5.97 30.85
N PRO A 180 8.43 -7.30 31.09
CA PRO A 180 7.20 -8.04 30.96
C PRO A 180 6.14 -7.33 31.82
N LEU A 181 5.00 -6.95 31.21
CA LEU A 181 3.89 -6.34 31.95
C LEU A 181 3.70 -7.12 33.25
N SER A 182 3.60 -6.41 34.37
CA SER A 182 3.39 -7.06 35.65
C SER A 182 2.15 -7.96 35.56
N PRO A 183 2.10 -9.10 36.26
CA PRO A 183 0.93 -9.96 36.26
C PRO A 183 -0.36 -9.19 36.60
N ALA A 184 -0.27 -8.16 37.45
CA ALA A 184 -1.38 -7.29 37.82
C ALA A 184 -1.84 -6.38 36.66
N ASP A 185 -0.91 -5.86 35.85
CA ASP A 185 -1.25 -5.04 34.69
C ASP A 185 -1.85 -5.87 33.57
N LYS A 186 -1.32 -7.08 33.32
CA LYS A 186 -1.91 -8.05 32.40
C LYS A 186 -3.34 -8.40 32.81
N GLU A 187 -3.56 -8.66 34.10
CA GLU A 187 -4.89 -8.99 34.63
C GLU A 187 -5.85 -7.80 34.58
N ASN A 188 -5.37 -6.57 34.81
CA ASN A 188 -6.18 -5.36 34.69
C ASN A 188 -6.55 -5.05 33.24
N ILE A 189 -5.63 -5.23 32.29
CA ILE A 189 -5.90 -5.08 30.85
C ILE A 189 -6.90 -6.14 30.41
N ARG A 190 -6.71 -7.40 30.81
CA ARG A 190 -7.64 -8.51 30.55
C ARG A 190 -9.05 -8.23 31.12
N LYS A 191 -9.14 -7.77 32.38
CA LYS A 191 -10.42 -7.39 33.01
C LYS A 191 -11.08 -6.19 32.34
N ARG A 192 -10.32 -5.27 31.74
CA ARG A 192 -10.83 -4.10 31.01
C ARG A 192 -11.29 -4.47 29.60
N ALA A 193 -10.51 -5.27 28.88
CA ALA A 193 -10.89 -5.87 27.60
C ALA A 193 -12.20 -6.66 27.77
N HIS A 194 -12.32 -7.49 28.81
CA HIS A 194 -13.56 -8.21 29.12
C HIS A 194 -14.81 -7.34 29.36
N ARG A 195 -14.70 -6.02 29.52
CA ARG A 195 -15.85 -5.11 29.61
C ARG A 195 -16.29 -4.50 28.27
N ALA A 196 -15.44 -4.50 27.24
CA ALA A 196 -15.77 -3.86 25.96
C ALA A 196 -16.38 -4.84 24.94
N LEU A 197 -15.97 -6.11 24.95
CA LEU A 197 -16.54 -7.20 24.13
C LEU A 197 -16.59 -8.50 24.97
N ARG A 198 -17.36 -9.50 24.52
CA ARG A 198 -17.39 -10.82 25.19
C ARG A 198 -16.02 -11.53 25.06
N PRO A 199 -15.61 -12.37 26.03
CA PRO A 199 -14.29 -13.02 26.06
C PRO A 199 -13.94 -13.83 24.80
N ASP A 200 -14.93 -14.35 24.10
CA ASP A 200 -14.81 -15.17 22.89
C ASP A 200 -14.59 -14.35 21.60
N ARG A 201 -14.68 -13.01 21.68
CA ARG A 201 -14.49 -12.11 20.52
C ARG A 201 -13.08 -11.54 20.42
N TYR A 202 -12.27 -11.62 21.47
CA TYR A 202 -10.90 -11.13 21.46
C TYR A 202 -9.96 -12.10 20.77
N ASN A 203 -9.24 -11.61 19.76
CA ASN A 203 -8.07 -12.27 19.21
C ASN A 203 -6.78 -11.71 19.86
N GLY A 204 -5.64 -12.37 19.65
CA GLY A 204 -4.37 -11.93 20.25
C GLY A 204 -3.86 -10.57 19.74
N ILE A 205 -4.30 -10.13 18.56
CA ILE A 205 -4.01 -8.79 18.01
C ILE A 205 -4.83 -7.72 18.74
N ASP A 206 -6.08 -8.02 19.10
CA ASP A 206 -6.91 -7.07 19.86
C ASP A 206 -6.28 -6.76 21.23
N GLU A 207 -5.72 -7.77 21.90
CA GLU A 207 -4.93 -7.59 23.12
C GLU A 207 -3.69 -6.72 22.87
N LEU A 208 -2.94 -6.99 21.79
CA LEU A 208 -1.76 -6.19 21.44
C LEU A 208 -2.10 -4.73 21.13
N VAL A 209 -3.20 -4.49 20.42
CA VAL A 209 -3.70 -3.14 20.08
C VAL A 209 -4.19 -2.42 21.33
N LEU A 210 -4.90 -3.10 22.23
CA LEU A 210 -5.36 -2.52 23.50
C LEU A 210 -4.20 -2.17 24.43
N VAL A 211 -3.15 -3.01 24.47
CA VAL A 211 -1.92 -2.74 25.22
C VAL A 211 -1.18 -1.53 24.64
N THR A 212 -1.07 -1.46 23.31
CA THR A 212 -0.33 -0.40 22.61
C THR A 212 -1.05 0.95 22.66
N LEU A 213 -2.37 0.99 22.45
CA LEU A 213 -3.10 2.25 22.33
C LEU A 213 -3.41 2.93 23.67
N ARG A 214 -3.22 2.25 24.83
CA ARG A 214 -3.53 2.78 26.19
C ARG A 214 -4.82 3.60 26.26
N ALA A 215 -5.82 3.29 25.44
CA ALA A 215 -6.99 4.13 25.30
C ALA A 215 -7.90 3.93 26.52
N PRO A 216 -8.34 5.00 27.20
CA PRO A 216 -9.34 4.91 28.25
C PRO A 216 -10.71 4.64 27.61
N SER A 217 -11.04 3.38 27.37
CA SER A 217 -12.34 3.00 26.79
C SER A 217 -13.36 2.73 27.90
N GLN A 218 -14.36 3.62 27.99
CA GLN A 218 -15.64 3.26 28.61
C GLN A 218 -16.23 2.05 27.85
N PRO A 219 -16.95 1.14 28.53
CA PRO A 219 -17.59 0.02 27.86
C PRO A 219 -18.57 0.52 26.80
N ALA A 220 -18.49 -0.04 25.59
CA ALA A 220 -19.38 0.33 24.49
C ALA A 220 -20.85 0.06 24.89
N SER A 221 -21.75 0.98 24.56
CA SER A 221 -23.18 0.78 24.84
C SER A 221 -23.73 -0.38 24.00
N PRO A 222 -24.68 -1.18 24.51
CA PRO A 222 -25.30 -2.26 23.75
C PRO A 222 -25.90 -1.79 22.41
N ALA A 223 -26.46 -0.57 22.40
CA ALA A 223 -27.01 0.06 21.20
C ALA A 223 -25.93 0.33 20.14
N LEU A 224 -24.72 0.76 20.55
CA LEU A 224 -23.60 0.95 19.63
C LEU A 224 -23.14 -0.38 19.02
N VAL A 225 -23.07 -1.44 19.83
CA VAL A 225 -22.71 -2.79 19.34
C VAL A 225 -23.72 -3.27 18.31
N GLU A 226 -25.02 -3.13 18.59
CA GLU A 226 -26.08 -3.50 17.64
C GLU A 226 -26.01 -2.67 16.34
N ALA A 227 -25.76 -1.37 16.45
CA ALA A 227 -25.60 -0.48 15.29
C ALA A 227 -24.40 -0.89 14.42
N VAL A 228 -23.25 -1.19 15.05
CA VAL A 228 -22.04 -1.66 14.36
C VAL A 228 -22.27 -3.02 13.71
N GLU A 229 -22.98 -3.95 14.36
CA GLU A 229 -23.31 -5.26 13.78
C GLU A 229 -24.23 -5.11 12.55
N LYS A 230 -25.28 -4.28 12.64
CA LYS A 230 -26.17 -3.99 11.49
C LYS A 230 -25.43 -3.29 10.35
N PHE A 231 -24.58 -2.32 10.67
CA PHE A 231 -23.76 -1.62 9.69
C PHE A 231 -22.78 -2.57 9.00
N THR A 232 -22.08 -3.40 9.78
CA THR A 232 -21.14 -4.42 9.26
C THR A 232 -21.86 -5.45 8.39
N LEU A 233 -23.08 -5.85 8.77
CA LEU A 233 -23.92 -6.73 7.97
C LEU A 233 -24.24 -6.10 6.61
N ALA A 234 -24.76 -4.86 6.61
CA ALA A 234 -25.13 -4.15 5.38
C ALA A 234 -23.92 -3.91 4.47
N MET A 235 -22.82 -3.40 5.03
CA MET A 235 -21.55 -3.20 4.31
C MET A 235 -21.03 -4.49 3.71
N SER A 236 -21.06 -5.58 4.48
CA SER A 236 -20.55 -6.85 3.99
C SER A 236 -21.49 -7.50 2.98
N ASP A 237 -22.80 -7.30 3.03
CA ASP A 237 -23.70 -7.82 1.99
C ASP A 237 -23.51 -7.03 0.69
N GLN A 238 -23.35 -5.71 0.76
CA GLN A 238 -23.04 -4.88 -0.40
C GLN A 238 -21.69 -5.26 -1.02
N GLN A 239 -20.65 -5.40 -0.20
CA GLN A 239 -19.32 -5.82 -0.68
C GLN A 239 -19.33 -7.22 -1.31
N LEU A 240 -20.26 -8.11 -0.90
CA LEU A 240 -20.33 -9.47 -1.44
C LEU A 240 -20.88 -9.45 -2.85
N VAL A 241 -21.92 -8.65 -3.08
CA VAL A 241 -22.51 -8.48 -4.41
C VAL A 241 -21.53 -7.74 -5.32
N THR A 242 -20.95 -6.64 -4.86
CA THR A 242 -20.01 -5.85 -5.67
C THR A 242 -18.73 -6.63 -5.95
N GLY A 243 -18.17 -7.29 -4.93
CA GLY A 243 -17.02 -8.16 -5.06
C GLY A 243 -17.30 -9.26 -6.07
N LEU A 244 -18.40 -10.02 -5.90
CA LEU A 244 -18.74 -11.13 -6.79
C LEU A 244 -18.89 -10.68 -8.24
N ALA A 245 -19.51 -9.51 -8.48
CA ALA A 245 -19.57 -8.92 -9.81
C ALA A 245 -18.17 -8.63 -10.38
N GLN A 246 -17.27 -8.05 -9.58
CA GLN A 246 -15.88 -7.78 -9.99
C GLN A 246 -15.12 -9.06 -10.34
N VAL A 247 -15.27 -10.11 -9.53
CA VAL A 247 -14.62 -11.41 -9.78
C VAL A 247 -15.17 -12.08 -11.03
N ILE A 248 -16.47 -12.03 -11.27
CA ILE A 248 -17.08 -12.57 -12.49
C ILE A 248 -16.52 -11.84 -13.71
N VAL A 249 -16.45 -10.49 -13.64
CA VAL A 249 -15.87 -9.67 -14.70
C VAL A 249 -14.40 -10.00 -14.94
N ALA A 250 -13.58 -10.09 -13.88
CA ALA A 250 -12.19 -10.49 -14.00
C ALA A 250 -12.05 -11.90 -14.61
N THR A 251 -12.90 -12.85 -14.19
CA THR A 251 -12.92 -14.21 -14.74
C THR A 251 -13.29 -14.19 -16.23
N ALA A 252 -14.27 -13.40 -16.64
CA ALA A 252 -14.66 -13.21 -18.03
C ALA A 252 -13.51 -12.60 -18.87
N MET A 253 -12.80 -11.61 -18.31
CA MET A 253 -11.60 -11.04 -18.93
C MET A 253 -10.49 -12.09 -19.08
N ALA A 254 -10.20 -12.90 -18.06
CA ALA A 254 -9.14 -13.90 -18.13
C ALA A 254 -9.46 -15.08 -19.06
N SER A 255 -10.74 -15.44 -19.18
CA SER A 255 -11.22 -16.53 -20.04
C SER A 255 -11.46 -16.12 -21.49
N GLY A 256 -11.35 -14.82 -21.81
CA GLY A 256 -11.63 -14.29 -23.15
C GLY A 256 -13.10 -14.36 -23.54
N ALA A 257 -14.02 -14.40 -22.57
CA ALA A 257 -15.45 -14.42 -22.84
C ALA A 257 -15.86 -13.15 -23.61
N GLY A 258 -16.42 -13.33 -24.81
CA GLY A 258 -16.86 -12.21 -25.66
C GLY A 258 -15.74 -11.25 -26.08
N ASP A 259 -14.52 -11.76 -26.32
CA ASP A 259 -13.33 -10.95 -26.70
C ASP A 259 -12.95 -9.85 -25.69
N MET A 260 -13.37 -10.01 -24.44
CA MET A 260 -13.01 -9.08 -23.36
C MET A 260 -11.50 -9.06 -23.07
N ASP A 261 -10.80 -10.17 -23.30
CA ASP A 261 -9.35 -10.26 -23.11
C ASP A 261 -8.56 -9.40 -24.11
N ALA A 262 -9.12 -9.12 -25.30
CA ALA A 262 -8.50 -8.26 -26.31
C ALA A 262 -8.81 -6.77 -26.13
N SER A 263 -9.96 -6.44 -25.52
CA SER A 263 -10.41 -5.05 -25.36
C SER A 263 -9.95 -4.40 -24.06
N TRP A 264 -9.68 -5.19 -23.02
CA TRP A 264 -9.30 -4.69 -21.71
C TRP A 264 -7.81 -4.77 -21.45
N SER A 265 -7.29 -3.77 -20.74
CA SER A 265 -5.89 -3.71 -20.32
C SER A 265 -5.63 -4.61 -19.12
N ALA A 266 -4.39 -5.08 -19.02
CA ALA A 266 -3.89 -5.85 -17.89
C ALA A 266 -3.97 -5.05 -16.59
N TYR A 267 -3.81 -3.73 -16.64
CA TYR A 267 -4.08 -2.86 -15.49
C TYR A 267 -5.52 -2.98 -14.98
N SER A 268 -6.51 -2.93 -15.89
CA SER A 268 -7.92 -3.01 -15.51
C SER A 268 -8.24 -4.35 -14.86
N TYR A 269 -7.65 -5.43 -15.39
CA TYR A 269 -7.72 -6.76 -14.80
C TYR A 269 -7.09 -6.82 -13.41
N ALA A 270 -5.88 -6.30 -13.24
CA ALA A 270 -5.19 -6.26 -11.95
C ALA A 270 -6.00 -5.51 -10.89
N VAL A 271 -6.55 -4.33 -11.24
CA VAL A 271 -7.42 -3.55 -10.36
C VAL A 271 -8.68 -4.35 -9.98
N ALA A 272 -9.33 -5.01 -10.95
CA ALA A 272 -10.52 -5.83 -10.67
C ALA A 272 -10.21 -6.97 -9.69
N VAL A 273 -9.09 -7.69 -9.89
CA VAL A 273 -8.63 -8.76 -8.98
C VAL A 273 -8.27 -8.21 -7.60
N SER A 274 -7.61 -7.05 -7.50
CA SER A 274 -7.29 -6.43 -6.21
C SER A 274 -8.53 -5.97 -5.44
N LEU A 275 -9.52 -5.36 -6.13
CA LEU A 275 -10.79 -4.97 -5.51
C LEU A 275 -11.58 -6.20 -5.03
N ALA A 276 -11.57 -7.27 -5.82
CA ALA A 276 -12.12 -8.55 -5.44
C ALA A 276 -11.43 -9.16 -4.22
N LEU A 277 -10.10 -9.13 -4.16
CA LEU A 277 -9.33 -9.58 -3.01
C LEU A 277 -9.71 -8.81 -1.74
N PHE A 278 -9.81 -7.48 -1.85
CA PHE A 278 -10.25 -6.63 -0.75
C PHE A 278 -11.67 -6.96 -0.26
N ALA A 279 -12.60 -7.23 -1.19
CA ALA A 279 -13.94 -7.70 -0.84
C ALA A 279 -13.89 -9.05 -0.10
N ALA A 280 -13.08 -10.01 -0.57
CA ALA A 280 -12.86 -11.30 0.11
C ALA A 280 -12.44 -11.12 1.57
N LEU A 281 -11.40 -10.31 1.80
CA LEU A 281 -10.87 -10.04 3.14
C LEU A 281 -11.92 -9.37 4.03
N THR A 282 -12.72 -8.46 3.46
CA THR A 282 -13.84 -7.83 4.16
C THR A 282 -14.91 -8.86 4.56
N HIS A 283 -15.25 -9.83 3.70
CA HIS A 283 -16.19 -10.90 4.05
C HIS A 283 -15.66 -11.82 5.14
N VAL A 284 -14.42 -12.29 5.00
CA VAL A 284 -13.79 -13.16 6.00
C VAL A 284 -13.72 -12.47 7.36
N SER A 285 -13.45 -11.16 7.36
CA SER A 285 -13.46 -10.34 8.57
C SER A 285 -14.88 -10.16 9.13
N SER A 286 -15.88 -9.91 8.28
CA SER A 286 -17.27 -9.76 8.74
C SER A 286 -17.82 -11.02 9.43
N LEU A 287 -17.34 -12.21 9.05
CA LEU A 287 -17.78 -13.48 9.63
C LEU A 287 -17.44 -13.58 11.13
N THR A 288 -16.40 -12.91 11.61
CA THR A 288 -16.06 -12.89 13.04
C THR A 288 -17.06 -12.06 13.82
N ILE A 289 -17.38 -10.88 13.30
CA ILE A 289 -18.31 -9.93 13.93
C ILE A 289 -19.73 -10.50 13.92
N LEU A 290 -20.16 -11.06 12.77
CA LEU A 290 -21.52 -11.54 12.54
C LEU A 290 -21.76 -12.98 12.99
N ARG A 291 -20.78 -13.63 13.62
CA ARG A 291 -20.82 -15.05 13.97
C ARG A 291 -22.09 -15.45 14.72
N GLU A 292 -22.43 -14.71 15.77
CA GLU A 292 -23.58 -15.02 16.62
C GLU A 292 -24.91 -14.75 15.89
N HIS A 293 -24.97 -13.64 15.15
CA HIS A 293 -26.09 -13.34 14.28
C HIS A 293 -26.36 -14.48 13.27
N LEU A 294 -25.30 -14.98 12.63
CA LEU A 294 -25.40 -16.06 11.64
C LEU A 294 -25.68 -17.43 12.28
N ARG A 295 -25.22 -17.70 13.51
CA ARG A 295 -25.57 -18.93 14.24
C ARG A 295 -27.07 -19.07 14.46
N SER A 296 -27.75 -17.97 14.77
CA SER A 296 -29.21 -17.96 14.94
C SER A 296 -29.98 -18.22 13.62
N ARG A 297 -29.37 -17.93 12.46
CA ARG A 297 -30.01 -18.01 11.13
C ARG A 297 -29.31 -19.00 10.20
N LYS A 298 -29.54 -20.30 10.43
CA LYS A 298 -28.89 -21.41 9.70
C LYS A 298 -28.95 -21.27 8.16
N LYS A 299 -30.09 -20.85 7.60
CA LYS A 299 -30.26 -20.66 6.13
C LYS A 299 -29.37 -19.54 5.60
N LEU A 300 -29.38 -18.38 6.27
CA LEU A 300 -28.57 -17.22 5.89
C LEU A 300 -27.07 -17.55 6.00
N ARG A 301 -26.69 -18.28 7.06
CA ARG A 301 -25.33 -18.79 7.24
C ARG A 301 -24.88 -19.67 6.08
N LEU A 302 -25.70 -20.64 5.68
CA LEU A 302 -25.37 -21.55 4.58
C LEU A 302 -25.25 -20.79 3.25
N LEU A 303 -26.19 -19.90 2.95
CA LEU A 303 -26.17 -19.07 1.74
C LEU A 303 -24.89 -18.22 1.67
N ARG A 304 -24.56 -17.53 2.77
CA ARG A 304 -23.37 -16.67 2.85
C ARG A 304 -22.08 -17.47 2.71
N VAL A 305 -22.02 -18.63 3.37
CA VAL A 305 -20.89 -19.56 3.25
C VAL A 305 -20.72 -20.03 1.80
N ALA A 306 -21.80 -20.46 1.14
CA ALA A 306 -21.75 -20.90 -0.25
C ALA A 306 -21.27 -19.76 -1.17
N ALA A 307 -21.80 -18.55 -0.99
CA ALA A 307 -21.38 -17.37 -1.75
C ALA A 307 -19.88 -17.06 -1.56
N ILE A 308 -19.38 -17.11 -0.32
CA ILE A 308 -17.96 -16.89 -0.01
C ILE A 308 -17.07 -17.97 -0.65
N VAL A 309 -17.49 -19.25 -0.62
CA VAL A 309 -16.74 -20.34 -1.26
C VAL A 309 -16.65 -20.15 -2.77
N VAL A 310 -17.77 -19.84 -3.43
CA VAL A 310 -17.80 -19.55 -4.87
C VAL A 310 -16.93 -18.33 -5.19
N PHE A 311 -17.05 -17.28 -4.38
CA PHE A 311 -16.26 -16.06 -4.52
C PHE A 311 -14.75 -16.33 -4.46
N ILE A 312 -14.30 -17.09 -3.46
CA ILE A 312 -12.88 -17.44 -3.30
C ILE A 312 -12.40 -18.33 -4.44
N ALA A 313 -13.19 -19.31 -4.87
CA ALA A 313 -12.79 -20.19 -5.97
C ALA A 313 -12.52 -19.40 -7.25
N LEU A 314 -13.41 -18.46 -7.60
CA LEU A 314 -13.23 -17.58 -8.74
C LEU A 314 -12.09 -16.58 -8.54
N LEU A 315 -11.91 -16.04 -7.33
CA LEU A 315 -10.79 -15.17 -7.00
C LEU A 315 -9.44 -15.89 -7.13
N LEU A 316 -9.34 -17.15 -6.68
CA LEU A 316 -8.14 -17.96 -6.83
C LEU A 316 -7.82 -18.17 -8.31
N PHE A 317 -8.82 -18.43 -9.15
CA PHE A 317 -8.62 -18.46 -10.60
C PHE A 317 -8.07 -17.12 -11.10
N GLY A 318 -8.66 -15.98 -10.70
CA GLY A 318 -8.20 -14.65 -11.09
C GLY A 318 -6.76 -14.34 -10.64
N VAL A 319 -6.40 -14.69 -9.40
CA VAL A 319 -5.03 -14.52 -8.88
C VAL A 319 -4.06 -15.42 -9.65
N VAL A 320 -4.40 -16.70 -9.85
CA VAL A 320 -3.56 -17.65 -10.58
C VAL A 320 -3.38 -17.25 -12.04
N SER A 321 -4.42 -16.81 -12.74
CA SER A 321 -4.30 -16.22 -14.08
C SER A 321 -3.47 -14.93 -14.05
N GLY A 322 -3.55 -14.19 -12.94
CA GLY A 322 -2.70 -13.05 -12.60
C GLY A 322 -1.21 -13.36 -12.35
N LEU A 323 -0.80 -14.65 -12.30
CA LEU A 323 0.60 -15.05 -12.14
C LEU A 323 1.47 -14.65 -13.33
N SER A 324 0.87 -14.27 -14.46
CA SER A 324 1.64 -13.69 -15.57
C SER A 324 2.21 -12.34 -15.12
N ARG A 325 3.52 -12.31 -14.85
CA ARG A 325 4.28 -11.09 -14.45
C ARG A 325 3.97 -9.87 -15.32
N GLN A 326 3.62 -10.12 -16.57
CA GLN A 326 3.29 -9.11 -17.57
C GLN A 326 2.10 -8.25 -17.14
N ILE A 327 1.17 -8.78 -16.35
CA ILE A 327 0.02 -8.01 -15.86
C ILE A 327 0.46 -6.86 -14.97
N LEU A 328 1.48 -7.11 -14.12
CA LEU A 328 2.02 -6.09 -13.22
C LEU A 328 3.11 -5.24 -13.88
N SER A 329 3.93 -5.83 -14.76
CA SER A 329 5.07 -5.14 -15.37
C SER A 329 4.73 -4.35 -16.64
N ARG A 330 3.64 -4.71 -17.34
CA ARG A 330 3.20 -4.06 -18.59
C ARG A 330 1.70 -3.73 -18.54
N PRO A 331 1.30 -2.73 -17.72
CA PRO A 331 -0.11 -2.40 -17.49
C PRO A 331 -0.87 -1.99 -18.77
N ALA A 332 -0.16 -1.53 -19.80
CA ALA A 332 -0.74 -1.12 -21.08
C ALA A 332 -1.11 -2.28 -22.02
N TYR A 333 -0.65 -3.50 -21.74
CA TYR A 333 -0.95 -4.66 -22.59
C TYR A 333 -2.40 -5.08 -22.42
N THR A 334 -2.97 -5.69 -23.47
CA THR A 334 -4.27 -6.34 -23.34
C THR A 334 -4.12 -7.59 -22.47
N VAL A 335 -5.20 -8.00 -21.79
CA VAL A 335 -5.19 -9.21 -20.95
C VAL A 335 -4.78 -10.43 -21.77
N ARG A 336 -5.25 -10.55 -23.01
CA ARG A 336 -4.87 -11.60 -23.97
C ARG A 336 -3.36 -11.66 -24.17
N CYS A 337 -2.75 -10.51 -24.48
CA CYS A 337 -1.30 -10.44 -24.68
C CYS A 337 -0.54 -10.79 -23.39
N ALA A 338 -0.96 -10.23 -22.25
CA ALA A 338 -0.30 -10.48 -20.98
C ALA A 338 -0.34 -11.95 -20.54
N LEU A 339 -1.48 -12.64 -20.75
CA LEU A 339 -1.65 -14.06 -20.44
C LEU A 339 -0.93 -15.00 -21.42
N SER A 340 -0.78 -14.59 -22.68
CA SER A 340 -0.17 -15.42 -23.73
C SER A 340 1.36 -15.50 -23.67
N GLN A 341 2.02 -14.54 -23.01
CA GLN A 341 3.49 -14.52 -22.99
C GLN A 341 4.04 -15.48 -21.93
N PRO A 342 4.98 -16.38 -22.30
CA PRO A 342 5.63 -17.25 -21.34
C PRO A 342 6.42 -16.42 -20.32
N LEU A 343 6.43 -16.89 -19.07
CA LEU A 343 7.22 -16.31 -18.00
C LEU A 343 8.72 -16.42 -18.36
N PRO A 344 9.50 -15.33 -18.28
CA PRO A 344 10.92 -15.40 -18.57
C PRO A 344 11.62 -16.36 -17.58
N PRO A 345 12.47 -17.28 -18.07
CA PRO A 345 13.17 -18.23 -17.22
C PRO A 345 14.07 -17.50 -16.21
N GLY A 346 14.12 -18.01 -14.97
CA GLY A 346 14.97 -17.45 -13.90
C GLY A 346 14.37 -16.33 -13.07
N SER A 347 13.14 -15.88 -13.36
CA SER A 347 12.52 -14.79 -12.61
C SER A 347 11.63 -15.27 -11.45
N TRP A 348 11.38 -16.58 -11.33
CA TRP A 348 10.26 -17.28 -10.64
C TRP A 348 9.92 -16.91 -9.20
N ASP A 349 10.74 -16.15 -8.47
CA ASP A 349 10.71 -16.25 -7.02
C ASP A 349 9.70 -15.30 -6.37
N ALA A 350 9.90 -13.98 -6.37
CA ALA A 350 9.10 -13.10 -5.51
C ALA A 350 7.59 -13.04 -5.83
N VAL A 351 7.21 -12.85 -7.11
CA VAL A 351 5.79 -12.65 -7.47
C VAL A 351 4.96 -13.91 -7.26
N ILE A 352 5.49 -15.07 -7.66
CA ILE A 352 4.77 -16.35 -7.54
C ILE A 352 4.70 -16.75 -6.07
N ILE A 353 5.79 -16.58 -5.32
CA ILE A 353 5.78 -16.80 -3.87
C ILE A 353 4.71 -15.90 -3.22
N SER A 354 4.68 -14.60 -3.54
CA SER A 354 3.69 -13.68 -2.98
C SER A 354 2.25 -14.10 -3.29
N GLN A 355 1.95 -14.52 -4.52
CA GLN A 355 0.61 -14.93 -4.91
C GLN A 355 0.21 -16.28 -4.30
N VAL A 356 1.13 -17.24 -4.23
CA VAL A 356 0.91 -18.51 -3.50
C VAL A 356 0.64 -18.23 -2.03
N LEU A 357 1.41 -17.32 -1.40
CA LEU A 357 1.17 -16.89 -0.03
C LEU A 357 -0.21 -16.24 0.13
N ILE A 358 -0.63 -15.35 -0.78
CA ILE A 358 -1.99 -14.77 -0.78
C ILE A 358 -3.05 -15.88 -0.80
N CYS A 359 -2.92 -16.84 -1.71
CA CYS A 359 -3.85 -17.96 -1.83
C CYS A 359 -3.90 -18.79 -0.55
N LEU A 360 -2.74 -19.13 0.03
CA LEU A 360 -2.65 -19.89 1.28
C LEU A 360 -3.24 -19.13 2.47
N VAL A 361 -2.98 -17.82 2.57
CA VAL A 361 -3.54 -16.95 3.61
C VAL A 361 -5.07 -16.88 3.48
N LEU A 362 -5.60 -16.69 2.27
CA LEU A 362 -7.05 -16.67 2.05
C LEU A 362 -7.70 -17.99 2.42
N ILE A 363 -7.18 -19.11 1.90
CA ILE A 363 -7.72 -20.45 2.16
C ILE A 363 -7.67 -20.76 3.66
N SER A 364 -6.54 -20.48 4.32
CA SER A 364 -6.38 -20.76 5.75
C SER A 364 -7.27 -19.87 6.62
N ALA A 365 -7.40 -18.58 6.29
CA ALA A 365 -8.29 -17.66 7.00
C ALA A 365 -9.75 -18.11 6.90
N VAL A 366 -10.18 -18.51 5.70
CA VAL A 366 -11.55 -18.98 5.46
C VAL A 366 -11.80 -20.30 6.19
N ALA A 367 -10.91 -21.27 6.03
CA ALA A 367 -11.01 -22.56 6.72
C ALA A 367 -11.08 -22.38 8.24
N GLN A 368 -10.24 -21.51 8.80
CA GLN A 368 -10.22 -21.21 10.23
C GLN A 368 -11.56 -20.59 10.69
N ARG A 369 -12.08 -19.58 9.96
CA ARG A 369 -13.37 -18.95 10.32
C ARG A 369 -14.54 -19.93 10.16
N PHE A 370 -14.50 -20.78 9.15
CA PHE A 370 -15.53 -21.81 8.93
C PHE A 370 -15.53 -22.83 10.05
N TRP A 371 -14.37 -23.38 10.41
CA TRP A 371 -14.21 -24.30 11.53
C TRP A 371 -14.88 -23.76 12.79
N HIS A 372 -14.57 -22.49 13.09
CA HIS A 372 -15.09 -21.75 14.21
C HIS A 372 -16.60 -21.42 14.12
N LEU A 373 -17.13 -21.20 12.92
CA LEU A 373 -18.55 -20.88 12.69
C LEU A 373 -19.46 -22.10 12.84
N PHE A 374 -18.98 -23.28 12.42
CA PHE A 374 -19.71 -24.54 12.53
C PHE A 374 -19.59 -25.20 13.91
N GLY A 375 -18.73 -24.68 14.79
CA GLY A 375 -18.54 -25.24 16.13
C GLY A 375 -17.96 -26.65 16.08
N LEU A 376 -17.13 -26.93 15.06
CA LEU A 376 -16.31 -28.15 15.05
C LEU A 376 -15.33 -28.02 16.21
N ASP A 377 -15.43 -28.96 17.13
CA ASP A 377 -15.00 -28.86 18.53
C ASP A 377 -13.52 -28.47 18.71
N GLU A 378 -13.21 -27.70 19.76
CA GLU A 378 -11.83 -27.29 20.10
C GLU A 378 -10.98 -28.47 20.59
N THR A 379 -11.61 -29.61 20.88
CA THR A 379 -10.98 -30.87 21.29
C THR A 379 -10.35 -31.63 20.13
N ALA A 380 -10.60 -31.23 18.88
CA ALA A 380 -10.00 -31.86 17.72
C ALA A 380 -8.49 -31.53 17.63
N PRO A 381 -7.61 -32.53 17.42
CA PRO A 381 -6.14 -32.38 17.48
C PRO A 381 -5.56 -31.39 16.44
N PHE A 382 -6.35 -30.96 15.47
CA PHE A 382 -5.94 -30.06 14.39
C PHE A 382 -6.26 -28.57 14.64
N GLY A 383 -7.18 -28.24 15.55
CA GLY A 383 -7.62 -26.85 15.78
C GLY A 383 -6.48 -25.88 16.16
N PRO A 384 -5.64 -26.21 17.16
CA PRO A 384 -4.55 -25.34 17.59
C PRO A 384 -3.47 -25.16 16.50
N ARG A 385 -3.19 -26.21 15.73
CA ARG A 385 -2.16 -26.18 14.67
C ARG A 385 -2.61 -25.31 13.50
N VAL A 386 -3.83 -25.48 13.01
CA VAL A 386 -4.36 -24.66 11.90
C VAL A 386 -4.46 -23.18 12.29
N ALA A 387 -4.88 -22.90 13.54
CA ALA A 387 -4.92 -21.53 14.06
C ALA A 387 -3.51 -20.91 14.22
N TRP A 388 -2.51 -21.71 14.57
CA TRP A 388 -1.13 -21.25 14.66
C TRP A 388 -0.49 -21.01 13.27
N TYR A 389 -0.68 -21.93 12.32
CA TYR A 389 -0.15 -21.79 10.96
C TYR A 389 -0.78 -20.61 10.21
N SER A 390 -2.09 -20.39 10.33
CA SER A 390 -2.77 -19.23 9.72
C SER A 390 -2.27 -17.91 10.30
N ARG A 391 -2.08 -17.82 11.63
CA ARG A 391 -1.50 -16.64 12.28
C ARG A 391 -0.07 -16.38 11.82
N ARG A 392 0.77 -17.43 11.76
CA ARG A 392 2.15 -17.31 11.30
C ARG A 392 2.20 -16.88 9.83
N LEU A 393 1.45 -17.53 8.95
CA LEU A 393 1.37 -17.15 7.53
C LEU A 393 0.87 -15.71 7.33
N LEU A 394 -0.08 -15.24 8.13
CA LEU A 394 -0.59 -13.87 8.02
C LEU A 394 0.45 -12.83 8.49
N VAL A 395 1.21 -13.15 9.55
CA VAL A 395 2.32 -12.31 10.03
C VAL A 395 3.45 -12.28 9.00
N GLU A 396 3.89 -13.44 8.51
CA GLU A 396 4.91 -13.56 7.47
C GLU A 396 4.45 -12.85 6.18
N PHE A 397 3.18 -12.97 5.81
CA PHE A 397 2.59 -12.24 4.67
C PHE A 397 2.60 -10.72 4.86
N LEU A 398 2.27 -10.22 6.05
CA LEU A 398 2.41 -8.80 6.38
C LEU A 398 3.89 -8.36 6.29
N PHE A 399 4.84 -9.19 6.71
CA PHE A 399 6.29 -8.98 6.55
C PHE A 399 6.82 -9.23 5.13
N THR A 400 6.03 -9.85 4.25
CA THR A 400 6.39 -10.01 2.83
C THR A 400 5.85 -8.85 2.00
N ILE A 401 4.74 -8.25 2.43
CA ILE A 401 4.18 -7.02 1.84
C ILE A 401 4.88 -5.77 2.38
N ILE A 402 5.34 -5.80 3.63
CA ILE A 402 6.18 -4.78 4.25
C ILE A 402 7.60 -5.34 4.23
N PRO A 403 8.46 -4.97 3.26
CA PRO A 403 9.81 -5.53 3.18
C PRO A 403 10.52 -5.35 4.53
N PRO A 404 11.28 -6.36 5.00
CA PRO A 404 12.04 -6.23 6.23
C PRO A 404 13.05 -5.11 6.04
N TYR A 405 12.97 -4.09 6.90
CA TYR A 405 14.08 -3.17 7.15
C TYR A 405 15.26 -4.05 7.59
N VAL A 406 16.24 -4.23 6.71
CA VAL A 406 17.48 -4.93 7.06
C VAL A 406 18.42 -3.86 7.60
N ASP A 407 18.71 -3.93 8.90
CA ASP A 407 19.83 -3.21 9.50
C ASP A 407 21.14 -3.72 8.88
N GLU A 408 21.78 -2.93 8.03
CA GLU A 408 23.24 -2.97 7.80
C GLU A 408 23.87 -1.58 7.92
#